data_AF-A0A2E8A873-F1
#
_entry.id   AF-A0A2E8A873-F1
#
_cell.length_a   1.000
_cell.length_b   1.000
_cell.length_c   1.000
_cell.angle_alpha   90.00
_cell.angle_beta   90.00
_cell.angle_gamma   90.00
#
_symmetry.space_group_name_H-M   'P 1'
#
loop_
_entity.id
_entity.type
_entity.pdbx_description
1 polymer ?
#
loop_
_entity_poly.entity_id
_entity_poly.type
_entity_poly.pdbx_seq_one_letter_code
_entity_poly.pdbx_strand_id
1 'polypeptide(L)'
;RALGKRTLRIEAGKTTNFAGDYNYYLWKSGSASAQTGLIEGLRDARPEQGENAEPGGKTLSAKEKRRQRSQEREKKKAQRGKLEDRVHKLEKEIMQLEEEQDSCNAELANPDSYNDPEKGKELNAQAARLARHLQQRNYEWEIETEKLLELEE
;
A
#
# COMPACT_ATOMS: atom_id res chain seq x y z
N ARG A 1 2.86 14.26 4.85
CA ARG A 1 3.90 15.31 4.63
C ARG A 1 4.39 15.15 3.19
N ALA A 2 3.96 16.00 2.25
CA ALA A 2 4.26 15.82 0.83
C ALA A 2 5.71 16.24 0.50
N LEU A 3 6.51 15.35 -0.10
CA LEU A 3 7.86 15.67 -0.59
C LEU A 3 7.77 16.18 -2.03
N GLY A 4 8.53 17.23 -2.34
CA GLY A 4 8.54 17.83 -3.68
C GLY A 4 9.11 16.89 -4.74
N LYS A 5 8.54 16.93 -5.95
CA LYS A 5 8.98 16.10 -7.09
C LYS A 5 10.30 16.55 -7.74
N ARG A 6 10.91 17.65 -7.26
CA ARG A 6 12.12 18.26 -7.81
C ARG A 6 13.06 18.70 -6.71
N THR A 7 14.36 18.48 -6.90
CA THR A 7 15.42 18.85 -5.95
C THR A 7 16.44 19.78 -6.60
N LEU A 8 16.81 20.85 -5.89
CA LEU A 8 17.84 21.80 -6.29
C LEU A 8 19.03 21.67 -5.35
N ARG A 9 20.23 21.45 -5.88
CA ARG A 9 21.49 21.54 -5.10
C ARG A 9 22.09 22.92 -5.33
N ILE A 10 22.37 23.64 -4.25
CA ILE A 10 23.05 24.94 -4.28
C ILE A 10 24.40 24.76 -3.58
N GLU A 11 25.49 24.97 -4.32
CA GLU A 11 26.86 24.77 -3.83
C GLU A 11 27.76 25.84 -4.42
N ALA A 12 28.51 26.57 -3.58
CA ALA A 12 29.50 27.57 -4.00
C ALA A 12 29.01 28.53 -5.12
N GLY A 13 27.75 28.98 -5.05
CA GLY A 13 27.13 29.88 -6.05
C GLY A 13 26.68 29.20 -7.35
N LYS A 14 26.80 27.88 -7.49
CA LYS A 14 26.27 27.10 -8.61
C LYS A 14 24.99 26.37 -8.19
N THR A 15 23.95 26.46 -9.01
CA THR A 15 22.68 25.76 -8.81
C THR A 15 22.57 24.61 -9.81
N THR A 16 22.49 23.38 -9.30
CA THR A 16 22.30 22.18 -10.10
C THR A 16 20.90 21.63 -9.88
N ASN A 17 20.12 21.56 -10.96
CA ASN A 17 18.75 21.08 -10.93
C ASN A 17 18.68 19.57 -11.18
N PHE A 18 17.97 18.85 -10.32
CA PHE A 18 17.72 17.42 -10.45
C PHE A 18 16.25 17.20 -10.82
N ALA A 19 16.02 16.43 -11.90
CA ALA A 19 14.70 16.15 -12.43
C ALA A 19 13.84 15.20 -11.56
N GLY A 20 14.33 14.81 -10.39
CA GLY A 20 13.65 13.92 -9.46
C GLY A 20 13.56 14.49 -8.05
N ASP A 21 12.86 13.74 -7.20
CA ASP A 21 12.66 14.06 -5.79
C ASP A 21 13.97 14.00 -4.98
N TYR A 22 13.85 14.22 -3.68
CA TYR A 22 15.00 14.22 -2.78
C TYR A 22 15.73 12.87 -2.74
N ASN A 23 15.00 11.76 -2.92
CA ASN A 23 15.59 10.42 -3.00
C ASN A 23 16.41 10.23 -4.27
N TYR A 24 15.96 10.78 -5.40
CA TYR A 24 16.70 10.79 -6.66
C TYR A 24 18.03 11.52 -6.52
N TYR A 25 18.04 12.65 -5.80
CA TYR A 25 19.28 13.36 -5.48
C TYR A 25 20.25 12.48 -4.68
N LEU A 26 19.82 11.89 -3.57
CA LEU A 26 20.66 11.01 -2.74
C LEU A 26 21.22 9.82 -3.53
N TRP A 27 20.40 9.21 -4.38
CA TRP A 27 20.84 8.13 -5.26
C TRP A 27 21.90 8.59 -6.27
N LYS A 28 21.72 9.76 -6.88
CA LYS A 28 22.63 10.28 -7.91
C LYS A 28 23.92 10.85 -7.33
N SER A 29 23.89 11.38 -6.11
CA SER A 29 25.08 11.86 -5.40
C SER A 29 25.84 10.76 -4.67
N GLY A 30 25.25 9.57 -4.50
CA GLY A 30 25.86 8.47 -3.74
C GLY A 30 25.90 8.72 -2.23
N SER A 31 25.21 9.75 -1.75
CA SER A 31 25.29 10.20 -0.37
C SER A 31 24.21 9.54 0.49
N ALA A 32 24.59 9.01 1.65
CA ALA A 32 23.68 8.31 2.55
C ALA A 32 22.70 9.25 3.31
N SER A 33 22.97 10.56 3.35
CA SER A 33 22.13 11.55 4.04
C SER A 33 22.28 12.97 3.46
N ALA A 34 21.33 13.85 3.78
CA ALA A 34 21.32 15.29 3.39
C ALA A 34 22.63 15.97 3.78
N GLN A 35 23.05 15.70 5.02
CA GLN A 35 24.23 16.27 5.63
C GLN A 35 25.49 15.76 4.92
N THR A 36 25.56 14.45 4.65
CA THR A 36 26.72 13.85 3.98
C THR A 36 26.88 14.37 2.56
N GLY A 37 25.79 14.49 1.79
CA GLY A 37 25.86 14.98 0.40
C GLY A 37 26.14 16.47 0.29
N LEU A 38 25.82 17.26 1.32
CA LEU A 38 26.16 18.68 1.40
C LEU A 38 27.64 18.87 1.81
N ILE A 39 28.14 18.03 2.73
CA ILE A 39 29.51 18.11 3.24
C ILE A 39 30.52 17.50 2.26
N GLU A 40 30.13 16.54 1.42
CA GLU A 40 31.01 15.91 0.41
C GLU A 40 31.58 16.93 -0.62
N GLY A 41 30.88 18.04 -0.85
CA GLY A 41 31.35 19.18 -1.67
C GLY A 41 32.19 20.23 -0.90
N LEU A 42 32.17 20.21 0.44
CA LEU A 42 32.97 21.09 1.30
C LEU A 42 34.36 20.48 1.59
N ARG A 43 34.96 19.83 0.59
CA ARG A 43 36.33 19.33 0.70
C ARG A 43 37.31 20.42 0.28
N ASP A 44 38.19 20.76 1.23
CA ASP A 44 39.34 21.64 1.07
C ASP A 44 40.14 21.21 -0.17
N ALA A 45 40.34 22.13 -1.12
CA ALA A 45 40.94 21.85 -2.45
C ALA A 45 42.47 21.67 -2.39
N ARG A 46 42.99 21.06 -1.32
CA ARG A 46 44.41 20.79 -1.12
C ARG A 46 44.70 19.30 -1.37
N PRO A 47 45.74 18.95 -2.15
CA PRO A 47 46.06 17.56 -2.43
C PRO A 47 46.84 16.98 -1.24
N GLU A 48 46.16 16.33 -0.31
CA GLU A 48 46.80 15.59 0.78
C GLU A 48 46.79 14.09 0.43
N GLN A 49 47.99 13.53 0.29
CA GLN A 49 48.26 12.10 0.30
C GLN A 49 48.01 11.58 1.72
N GLY A 50 47.17 10.55 1.89
CA GLY A 50 46.98 9.95 3.22
C GLY A 50 45.78 9.04 3.36
N GLU A 51 45.99 7.78 2.98
CA GLU A 51 45.53 6.51 3.58
C GLU A 51 44.15 6.32 4.26
N ASN A 52 43.66 5.09 4.04
CA ASN A 52 42.64 4.33 4.75
C ASN A 52 41.17 4.58 4.42
N ALA A 53 40.69 3.81 3.44
CA ALA A 53 39.37 3.18 3.53
C ALA A 53 39.47 1.74 3.00
N GLU A 54 39.61 0.79 3.92
CA GLU A 54 39.32 -0.63 3.72
C GLU A 54 37.97 -0.82 2.99
N PRO A 55 37.90 -1.45 1.80
CA PRO A 55 36.64 -1.82 1.19
C PRO A 55 36.21 -3.20 1.72
N GLY A 56 35.97 -3.30 3.03
CA GLY A 56 35.59 -4.54 3.71
C GLY A 56 34.11 -4.91 3.59
N GLY A 57 33.33 -4.23 2.75
CA GLY A 57 31.94 -4.57 2.47
C GLY A 57 31.79 -4.99 1.02
N LYS A 58 31.57 -6.29 0.74
CA LYS A 58 31.21 -6.79 -0.60
C LYS A 58 30.05 -5.96 -1.14
N THR A 59 30.36 -4.98 -1.99
CA THR A 59 29.35 -4.17 -2.64
C THR A 59 28.57 -5.10 -3.55
N LEU A 60 27.32 -5.40 -3.19
CA LEU A 60 26.46 -6.25 -4.00
C LEU A 60 26.54 -5.79 -5.46
N SER A 61 26.87 -6.73 -6.36
CA SER A 61 27.12 -6.43 -7.76
C SER A 61 25.94 -5.66 -8.35
N ALA A 62 26.18 -4.74 -9.29
CA ALA A 62 25.11 -3.98 -9.94
C ALA A 62 24.00 -4.86 -10.52
N LYS A 63 24.34 -6.10 -10.91
CA LYS A 63 23.40 -7.15 -11.35
C LYS A 63 22.52 -7.69 -10.22
N GLU A 64 23.11 -7.88 -9.04
CA GLU A 64 22.43 -8.36 -7.84
C GLU A 64 21.50 -7.28 -7.25
N LYS A 65 21.92 -6.01 -7.25
CA LYS A 65 21.06 -4.86 -6.92
C LYS A 65 19.88 -4.71 -7.88
N ARG A 66 20.06 -5.00 -9.18
CA ARG A 66 18.94 -5.04 -10.15
C ARG A 66 17.97 -6.19 -9.84
N ARG A 67 18.49 -7.38 -9.50
CA ARG A 67 17.68 -8.54 -9.15
C ARG A 67 16.87 -8.31 -7.88
N GLN A 68 17.47 -7.74 -6.82
CA GLN A 68 16.76 -7.37 -5.60
C GLN A 68 15.62 -6.38 -5.87
N ARG A 69 15.87 -5.29 -6.60
CA ARG A 69 14.82 -4.32 -6.93
C ARG A 69 13.68 -4.93 -7.76
N SER A 70 13.99 -5.85 -8.67
CA SER A 70 12.95 -6.59 -9.40
C SER A 70 12.13 -7.46 -8.46
N GLN A 71 12.77 -8.20 -7.56
CA GLN A 71 12.09 -9.05 -6.59
C GLN A 71 11.24 -8.25 -5.60
N GLU A 72 11.70 -7.08 -5.15
CA GLU A 72 10.93 -6.17 -4.29
C GLU A 72 9.68 -5.66 -5.00
N ARG A 73 9.79 -5.29 -6.28
CA ARG A 73 8.63 -4.88 -7.10
C ARG A 73 7.62 -6.01 -7.29
N GLU A 74 8.10 -7.21 -7.64
CA GLU A 74 7.23 -8.38 -7.79
C GLU A 74 6.55 -8.76 -6.47
N LYS A 75 7.27 -8.69 -5.34
CA LYS A 75 6.69 -8.93 -4.01
C LYS A 75 5.59 -7.93 -3.66
N LYS A 76 5.83 -6.64 -3.87
CA LYS A 76 4.81 -5.60 -3.66
C LYS A 76 3.60 -5.80 -4.55
N LYS A 77 3.81 -6.10 -5.83
CA LYS A 77 2.73 -6.39 -6.78
C LYS A 77 1.92 -7.63 -6.36
N ALA A 78 2.59 -8.69 -5.94
CA ALA A 78 1.93 -9.91 -5.47
C ALA A 78 1.17 -9.70 -4.15
N GLN A 79 1.69 -8.87 -3.24
CA GLN A 79 0.99 -8.50 -2.01
C GLN A 79 -0.28 -7.70 -2.31
N ARG A 80 -0.17 -6.69 -3.18
CA ARG A 80 -1.30 -5.90 -3.65
C ARG A 80 -2.36 -6.79 -4.31
N GLY A 81 -1.97 -7.63 -5.28
CA GLY A 81 -2.92 -8.51 -5.98
C GLY A 81 -3.66 -9.46 -5.03
N LYS A 82 -3.00 -9.97 -3.98
CA LYS A 82 -3.66 -10.79 -2.97
C LYS A 82 -4.71 -10.04 -2.16
N LEU A 83 -4.49 -8.76 -1.86
CA LEU A 83 -5.45 -7.92 -1.17
C LEU A 83 -6.61 -7.56 -2.08
N GLU A 84 -6.33 -7.17 -3.33
CA GLU A 84 -7.34 -6.93 -4.37
C GLU A 84 -8.25 -8.16 -4.57
N ASP A 85 -7.65 -9.36 -4.70
CA ASP A 85 -8.40 -10.62 -4.81
C ASP A 85 -9.29 -10.88 -3.58
N ARG A 86 -8.83 -10.48 -2.39
CA ARG A 86 -9.58 -10.67 -1.14
C ARG A 86 -10.73 -9.68 -1.03
N VAL A 87 -10.50 -8.42 -1.38
CA VAL A 87 -11.53 -7.38 -1.48
C VAL A 87 -12.60 -7.80 -2.48
N HIS A 88 -12.22 -8.24 -3.68
CA HIS A 88 -13.19 -8.68 -4.69
C HIS A 88 -14.01 -9.91 -4.22
N LYS A 89 -13.39 -10.85 -3.50
CA LYS A 89 -14.14 -11.97 -2.90
C LYS A 89 -15.15 -11.50 -1.88
N LEU A 90 -14.75 -10.60 -0.97
CA LEU A 90 -15.65 -10.03 0.03
C LEU A 90 -16.79 -9.25 -0.64
N GLU A 91 -16.52 -8.44 -1.66
CA GLU A 91 -17.55 -7.73 -2.43
C GLU A 91 -18.56 -8.70 -3.04
N LYS A 92 -18.09 -9.79 -3.65
CA LYS A 92 -18.97 -10.81 -4.22
C LYS A 92 -19.84 -11.48 -3.15
N GLU A 93 -19.27 -11.78 -1.99
CA GLU A 93 -20.01 -12.35 -0.86
C GLU A 93 -21.04 -11.37 -0.29
N ILE A 94 -20.70 -10.08 -0.19
CA ILE A 94 -21.64 -9.01 0.23
C ILE A 94 -22.80 -8.91 -0.74
N MET A 95 -22.53 -8.86 -2.05
CA MET A 95 -23.60 -8.83 -3.07
C MET A 95 -24.54 -10.03 -2.99
N GLN A 96 -24.00 -11.23 -2.74
CA GLN A 96 -24.83 -12.44 -2.56
C GLN A 96 -25.68 -12.36 -1.29
N LEU A 97 -25.12 -11.89 -0.17
CA LEU A 97 -25.86 -11.71 1.07
C LEU A 97 -26.93 -10.62 0.96
N GLU A 98 -26.68 -9.57 0.20
CA GLU A 98 -27.66 -8.52 -0.12
C GLU A 98 -28.82 -9.07 -0.95
N GLU A 99 -28.53 -9.86 -1.99
CA GLU A 99 -29.56 -10.52 -2.81
C GLU A 99 -30.41 -11.49 -1.98
N GLU A 100 -29.78 -12.28 -1.10
CA GLU A 100 -30.49 -13.15 -0.15
C GLU A 100 -31.36 -12.35 0.82
N GLN A 101 -30.84 -11.24 1.36
CA GLN A 101 -31.59 -10.35 2.25
C GLN A 101 -32.80 -9.74 1.54
N ASP A 102 -32.64 -9.26 0.30
CA ASP A 102 -33.71 -8.69 -0.49
C ASP A 102 -34.78 -9.73 -0.82
N SER A 103 -34.38 -10.96 -1.16
CA SER A 103 -35.31 -12.08 -1.36
C SER A 103 -36.09 -12.40 -0.08
N CYS A 104 -35.42 -12.52 1.07
CA CYS A 104 -36.08 -12.75 2.36
C CYS A 104 -37.03 -11.59 2.72
N ASN A 105 -36.64 -10.35 2.43
CA ASN A 105 -37.47 -9.18 2.70
C ASN A 105 -38.69 -9.12 1.76
N ALA A 106 -38.55 -9.53 0.51
CA ALA A 106 -39.66 -9.68 -0.42
C ALA A 106 -40.65 -10.76 0.01
N GLU A 107 -40.15 -11.90 0.53
CA GLU A 107 -40.99 -12.95 1.11
C GLU A 107 -41.72 -12.49 2.38
N LEU A 108 -41.07 -11.68 3.22
CA LEU A 108 -41.68 -11.05 4.40
C LEU A 108 -42.72 -9.97 4.02
N ALA A 109 -42.53 -9.27 2.89
CA ALA A 109 -43.47 -8.27 2.40
C ALA A 109 -44.78 -8.90 1.87
N ASN A 110 -44.80 -10.20 1.57
CA ASN A 110 -46.00 -10.91 1.16
C ASN A 110 -46.93 -11.18 2.35
N PRO A 111 -48.20 -10.71 2.33
CA PRO A 111 -49.16 -10.92 3.40
C PRO A 111 -49.48 -12.40 3.68
N ASP A 112 -49.35 -13.27 2.68
CA ASP A 112 -49.62 -14.70 2.79
C ASP A 112 -48.61 -15.44 3.69
N SER A 113 -47.41 -14.89 3.87
CA SER A 113 -46.38 -15.42 4.78
C SER A 113 -46.78 -15.32 6.26
N TYR A 114 -47.74 -14.46 6.59
CA TYR A 114 -48.29 -14.31 7.94
C TYR A 114 -49.39 -15.32 8.28
N ASN A 115 -49.80 -16.17 7.33
CA ASN A 115 -50.73 -17.27 7.63
C ASN A 115 -50.14 -18.32 8.58
N ASP A 116 -48.81 -18.39 8.69
CA ASP A 116 -48.12 -19.33 9.56
C ASP A 116 -47.15 -18.58 10.50
N PRO A 117 -47.55 -18.32 11.77
CA PRO A 117 -46.77 -17.51 12.71
C PRO A 117 -45.34 -18.02 12.95
N GLU A 118 -45.11 -19.33 12.79
CA GLU A 118 -43.79 -19.93 12.93
C GLU A 118 -42.87 -19.60 11.74
N LYS A 119 -43.41 -19.61 10.50
CA LYS A 119 -42.64 -19.20 9.31
C LYS A 119 -42.24 -17.73 9.37
N GLY A 120 -43.14 -16.86 9.84
CA GLY A 120 -42.84 -15.44 10.01
C GLY A 120 -41.69 -15.20 11.01
N LYS A 121 -41.65 -15.93 12.13
CA LYS A 121 -40.54 -15.86 13.10
C LYS A 121 -39.24 -16.38 12.51
N GLU A 122 -39.28 -17.49 11.78
CA GLU A 122 -38.10 -18.08 11.16
C GLU A 122 -37.49 -17.14 10.11
N LEU A 123 -38.31 -16.56 9.23
CA LEU A 123 -37.86 -15.57 8.25
C LEU A 123 -37.27 -14.32 8.90
N ASN A 124 -37.88 -13.81 9.98
CA ASN A 124 -37.31 -12.68 10.74
C ASN A 124 -35.96 -13.04 11.40
N ALA A 125 -35.82 -14.25 11.93
CA ALA A 125 -34.57 -14.72 12.52
C ALA A 125 -33.47 -14.89 11.44
N GLN A 126 -33.85 -15.39 10.26
CA GLN A 126 -32.95 -15.48 9.10
C GLN A 126 -32.53 -14.10 8.61
N ALA A 127 -33.46 -13.15 8.44
CA ALA A 127 -33.15 -11.78 8.07
C ALA A 127 -32.22 -11.10 9.09
N ALA A 128 -32.46 -11.28 10.39
CA ALA A 128 -31.57 -10.76 11.44
C ALA A 128 -30.17 -11.39 11.39
N ARG A 129 -30.06 -12.67 11.02
CA ARG A 129 -28.77 -13.36 10.86
C ARG A 129 -28.03 -12.84 9.62
N LEU A 130 -28.72 -12.70 8.49
CA LEU A 130 -28.17 -12.13 7.26
C LEU A 130 -27.67 -10.71 7.49
N ALA A 131 -28.44 -9.86 8.16
CA ALA A 131 -28.03 -8.49 8.50
C ALA A 131 -26.74 -8.46 9.34
N ARG A 132 -26.61 -9.35 10.35
CA ARG A 132 -25.37 -9.45 11.15
C ARG A 132 -24.18 -9.92 10.31
N HIS A 133 -24.39 -10.92 9.45
CA HIS A 133 -23.34 -11.42 8.56
C HIS A 133 -22.88 -10.34 7.59
N LEU A 134 -23.82 -9.58 7.01
CA LEU A 134 -23.54 -8.47 6.11
C LEU A 134 -22.74 -7.37 6.81
N GLN A 135 -23.14 -6.97 8.03
CA GLN A 135 -22.36 -6.02 8.84
C GLN A 135 -20.92 -6.52 9.09
N GLN A 136 -20.75 -7.80 9.41
CA GLN A 136 -19.43 -8.37 9.63
C GLN A 136 -18.59 -8.38 8.35
N ARG A 137 -19.17 -8.76 7.20
CA ARG A 137 -18.45 -8.79 5.92
C ARG A 137 -18.11 -7.40 5.41
N ASN A 138 -18.99 -6.41 5.60
CA ASN A 138 -18.68 -5.01 5.32
C ASN A 138 -17.52 -4.50 6.18
N TYR A 139 -17.51 -4.81 7.47
CA TYR A 139 -16.40 -4.43 8.34
C TYR A 139 -15.08 -5.10 7.91
N GLU A 140 -15.11 -6.38 7.54
CA GLU A 140 -13.93 -7.07 6.99
C GLU A 140 -13.46 -6.42 5.68
N TRP A 141 -14.39 -6.01 4.81
CA TRP A 141 -14.09 -5.29 3.57
C TRP A 141 -13.47 -3.92 3.84
N GLU A 142 -14.00 -3.14 4.78
CA GLU A 142 -13.43 -1.84 5.21
C GLU A 142 -11.98 -2.00 5.69
N ILE A 143 -11.69 -3.02 6.50
CA ILE A 143 -10.31 -3.28 6.97
C ILE A 143 -9.40 -3.68 5.80
N GLU A 144 -9.84 -4.58 4.92
CA GLU A 144 -8.99 -5.06 3.82
C GLU A 144 -8.77 -3.96 2.75
N THR A 145 -9.75 -3.08 2.54
CA THR A 145 -9.61 -1.90 1.68
C THR A 145 -8.70 -0.84 2.31
N GLU A 146 -8.78 -0.60 3.62
CA GLU A 146 -7.85 0.29 4.34
C GLU A 146 -6.40 -0.20 4.23
N LYS A 147 -6.16 -1.50 4.45
CA LYS A 147 -4.82 -2.12 4.26
C LYS A 147 -4.31 -1.97 2.83
N LEU A 148 -5.19 -2.07 1.84
CA LEU A 148 -4.83 -1.88 0.44
C LEU A 148 -4.43 -0.42 0.18
N LEU A 149 -5.15 0.53 0.76
CA LEU A 149 -4.88 1.97 0.62
C LEU A 149 -3.55 2.36 1.29
N GLU A 150 -3.25 1.81 2.47
CA GLU A 150 -1.95 1.98 3.14
C GLU A 150 -0.76 1.43 2.32
N LEU A 151 -0.99 0.44 1.46
CA LEU A 151 0.03 -0.09 0.55
C LEU A 151 0.21 0.75 -0.72
N GLU A 152 -0.76 1.61 -1.04
CA GLU A 152 -0.69 2.53 -2.18
C GLU A 152 -0.09 3.90 -1.83
N GLU A 153 -0.14 4.33 -0.56
CA GLU A 153 0.57 5.53 -0.04
C GLU A 153 2.10 5.36 0.05
#